data_AF-A0A962PW15-F1
#
_entry.id   AF-A0A962PW15-F1
#
_cell.length_a   1.000
_cell.length_b   1.000
_cell.length_c   1.000
_cell.angle_alpha   90.00
_cell.angle_beta   90.00
_cell.angle_gamma   90.00
#
_symmetry.space_group_name_H-M   'P 1'
#
loop_
_entity.id
_entity.type
_entity.pdbx_description
1 polymer ?
#
loop_
_entity_poly.entity_id
_entity_poly.type
_entity_poly.pdbx_seq_one_letter_code
_entity_poly.pdbx_strand_id
1 'polypeptide(L)' 'MLDYSAISDEPDIALCELWTRQHGIASIPISVFYETPPTQHYLRFCFAKSDPVLVAAAERLCEI' A
#
# COMPACT_ATOMS: atom_id res chain seq x y z
N MET A 1 8.57 1.00 -3.18
CA MET A 1 7.53 1.92 -2.68
C MET A 1 6.54 2.12 -3.81
N LEU A 2 5.26 2.30 -3.50
CA LEU A 2 4.20 2.60 -4.47
C LEU A 2 3.77 4.05 -4.29
N ASP A 3 3.79 4.83 -5.36
CA ASP A 3 3.09 6.12 -5.46
C ASP A 3 1.63 5.87 -5.83
N TYR A 4 0.69 6.27 -4.98
CA TYR A 4 -0.74 6.08 -5.22
C TYR A 4 -1.47 7.39 -5.55
N SER A 5 -0.75 8.49 -5.80
CA SER A 5 -1.35 9.81 -6.10
C SER A 5 -2.30 9.82 -7.32
N ALA A 6 -2.16 8.85 -8.24
CA ALA A 6 -3.07 8.69 -9.38
C ALA A 6 -4.29 7.79 -9.09
N ILE A 7 -4.35 7.17 -7.91
CA ILE A 7 -5.34 6.14 -7.53
C ILE A 7 -6.32 6.68 -6.47
N SER A 8 -5.82 7.42 -5.47
CA SER A 8 -6.63 7.92 -4.36
C SER A 8 -6.01 9.16 -3.71
N ASP A 9 -6.88 10.06 -3.21
CA ASP A 9 -6.52 11.20 -2.34
C ASP A 9 -6.60 10.84 -0.83
N GLU A 10 -6.98 9.60 -0.54
CA GLU A 10 -6.63 8.79 0.64
C GLU A 10 -5.44 9.21 1.51
N PRO A 11 -5.55 9.57 2.81
CA PRO A 11 -4.38 9.45 3.69
C PRO A 11 -3.87 8.00 3.69
N ASP A 12 -2.54 7.81 3.70
CA ASP A 12 -1.94 6.48 3.51
C ASP A 12 -2.39 5.46 4.56
N ILE A 13 -2.61 5.87 5.81
CA ILE A 13 -3.16 5.01 6.88
C ILE A 13 -4.55 4.49 6.48
N ALA A 14 -5.45 5.37 6.03
CA ALA A 14 -6.81 4.99 5.66
C ALA A 14 -6.80 4.05 4.44
N LEU A 15 -5.95 4.35 3.45
CA LEU A 15 -5.80 3.52 2.25
C LEU A 15 -5.22 2.13 2.59
N CYS A 16 -4.23 2.06 3.49
CA CYS A 16 -3.69 0.79 4.00
C CYS A 16 -4.78 -0.09 4.62
N GLU A 17 -5.61 0.48 5.49
CA GLU A 17 -6.69 -0.25 6.15
C GLU A 17 -7.73 -0.73 5.13
N LEU A 18 -8.11 0.15 4.20
CA LEU A 18 -9.07 -0.17 3.13
C LEU A 18 -8.56 -1.34 2.27
N TRP A 19 -7.34 -1.26 1.77
CA TRP A 19 -6.76 -2.29 0.91
C TRP A 19 -6.58 -3.61 1.63
N THR A 20 -6.20 -3.57 2.90
CA THR A 20 -6.09 -4.78 3.72
C THR A 20 -7.45 -5.46 3.87
N ARG A 21 -8.52 -4.69 4.10
CA ARG A 21 -9.87 -5.23 4.34
C ARG A 21 -10.60 -5.65 3.05
N GLN A 22 -10.49 -4.86 1.99
CA GLN A 22 -11.28 -5.06 0.77
C GLN A 22 -10.53 -5.91 -0.27
N HIS A 23 -9.23 -5.66 -0.45
CA HIS A 23 -8.42 -6.32 -1.48
C HIS A 23 -7.53 -7.43 -0.91
N GLY A 24 -7.45 -7.56 0.42
CA GLY A 24 -6.56 -8.52 1.08
C GLY A 24 -5.08 -8.20 0.88
N ILE A 25 -4.74 -6.94 0.60
CA ILE A 25 -3.38 -6.47 0.37
C ILE A 25 -2.94 -5.58 1.53
N ALA A 26 -2.02 -6.10 2.34
CA ALA A 26 -1.41 -5.34 3.42
C ALA A 26 -0.21 -4.53 2.90
N SER A 27 -0.25 -3.23 3.15
CA SER A 27 0.84 -2.29 2.94
C SER A 27 1.19 -1.58 4.25
N ILE A 28 2.26 -0.80 4.26
CA ILE A 28 2.71 -0.04 5.43
C ILE A 28 2.63 1.44 5.06
N PRO A 29 1.88 2.26 5.82
CA PRO A 29 1.81 3.69 5.59
C PRO A 29 3.19 4.29 5.83
N ILE A 30 3.64 5.21 4.99
CA ILE A 30 4.96 5.82 5.11
C ILE A 30 4.92 7.00 6.10
N SER A 31 3.78 7.67 6.23
CA SER A 31 3.56 8.82 7.12
C SER A 31 3.92 8.53 8.58
N VAL A 32 3.69 7.29 9.05
CA VAL A 32 3.95 6.88 10.44
C VAL A 32 5.45 6.86 10.81
N PHE A 33 6.35 6.96 9.83
CA PHE A 33 7.79 7.07 10.07
C PHE A 33 8.27 8.52 10.21
N TYR A 34 7.36 9.49 10.15
CA TYR A 34 7.67 10.92 10.30
C TYR A 34 7.02 11.47 11.58
N GLU A 35 7.75 12.33 12.29
CA GLU A 35 7.17 13.11 13.40
C GLU A 35 6.15 14.14 12.88
N THR A 36 6.49 14.82 11.78
CA THR A 36 5.58 15.67 11.01
C THR A 36 5.58 15.16 9.56
N PRO A 37 4.51 14.48 9.11
CA PRO A 37 4.48 13.92 7.78
C PRO A 37 4.39 15.01 6.70
N PRO A 38 5.15 14.91 5.61
CA PRO A 38 4.93 15.76 4.44
C PRO A 38 3.64 15.33 3.70
N THR A 39 3.11 16.20 2.85
CA THR A 39 2.03 15.82 1.91
C THR A 39 2.61 14.88 0.86
N GLN A 40 2.30 13.59 0.97
CA GLN A 40 2.78 12.55 0.06
C GLN A 40 1.80 11.38 -0.01
N HIS A 41 1.81 10.67 -1.13
CA HIS A 41 0.94 9.53 -1.38
C HIS A 41 1.76 8.27 -1.63
N TYR A 42 2.49 7.81 -0.60
CA TYR A 42 3.34 6.60 -0.68
C TYR A 42 2.89 5.47 0.22
N LEU A 43 2.90 4.25 -0.33
CA LEU A 43 2.75 2.99 0.39
C LEU A 43 4.03 2.15 0.30
N ARG A 44 4.38 1.46 1.38
CA ARG A 44 5.50 0.51 1.40
C ARG A 44 5.01 -0.93 1.38
N PHE A 45 5.54 -1.70 0.44
CA PHE A 45 5.40 -3.15 0.35
C PHE A 45 6.70 -3.85 0.72
N CYS A 46 6.59 -5.06 1.27
CA CYS A 46 7.72 -5.94 1.54
C CYS A 46 7.71 -7.11 0.56
N PHE A 47 8.73 -7.17 -0.30
CA PHE A 47 8.87 -8.21 -1.32
C PHE A 47 9.69 -9.43 -0.86
N ALA A 48 10.21 -9.42 0.38
CA ALA A 48 10.90 -10.57 0.97
C ALA A 48 9.89 -11.68 1.35
N LYS A 49 9.32 -12.30 0.31
CA LYS A 49 8.26 -13.32 0.33
C LYS A 49 8.59 -14.36 -0.74
N SER A 50 7.88 -15.49 -0.76
CA SER A 50 8.03 -16.49 -1.81
C SER A 50 7.33 -16.06 -3.11
N ASP A 51 7.79 -16.55 -4.25
CA ASP A 51 7.22 -16.24 -5.56
C ASP A 51 5.69 -16.45 -5.64
N PRO A 52 5.10 -17.53 -5.11
CA PRO A 52 3.65 -17.70 -5.14
C PRO A 52 2.90 -16.59 -4.40
N VAL A 53 3.46 -16.06 -3.30
CA VAL A 53 2.87 -14.95 -2.55
C VAL A 53 2.97 -13.65 -3.35
N LEU A 54 4.11 -13.43 -4.02
CA LEU A 54 4.31 -12.24 -4.84
C LEU A 54 3.38 -12.22 -6.06
N VAL A 55 3.21 -13.36 -6.74
CA VAL A 55 2.29 -13.48 -7.88
C VAL A 55 0.84 -13.24 -7.43
N ALA A 56 0.39 -13.90 -6.36
CA ALA A 56 -0.97 -13.73 -5.85
C ALA A 56 -1.27 -12.30 -5.35
N ALA A 57 -0.24 -11.57 -4.89
CA ALA A 57 -0.36 -10.16 -4.53
C ALA A 57 -0.44 -9.26 -5.78
N ALA A 58 0.38 -9.53 -6.80
CA ALA A 58 0.36 -8.80 -8.06
C ALA A 58 -0.99 -8.95 -8.79
N GLU A 59 -1.56 -10.15 -8.80
CA GLU A 59 -2.89 -10.41 -9.39
C GLU A 59 -3.97 -9.53 -8.73
N ARG A 60 -4.02 -9.50 -7.40
CA ARG A 60 -4.96 -8.64 -6.65
C ARG A 60 -4.73 -7.14 -6.92
N LEU A 61 -3.47 -6.72 -7.03
CA LEU A 61 -3.14 -5.32 -7.31
C LEU A 61 -3.59 -4.88 -8.71
N CYS A 62 -3.65 -5.78 -9.69
CA CYS A 62 -4.15 -5.48 -11.04
C CYS A 62 -5.69 -5.32 -11.10
N GLU A 63 -6.41 -5.65 -10.03
CA GLU A 63 -7.88 -5.51 -9.93
C GLU A 63 -8.30 -4.18 -9.26
N ILE A 64 -7.33 -3.38 -8.80
CA ILE A 64 -7.53 -2.07 -8.15
C ILE A 64 -7.40 -0.96 -9.18
#